data_AF-V4CSK0-F1
#
_entry.id   AF-V4CSK0-F1
#
_cell.length_a   1.000
_cell.length_b   1.000
_cell.length_c   1.000
_cell.angle_alpha   90.00
_cell.angle_beta   90.00
_cell.angle_gamma   90.00
#
_symmetry.space_group_name_H-M   'P 1'
#
loop_
_entity.id
_entity.type
_entity.pdbx_description
1 polymer ?
#
loop_
_entity_poly.entity_id
_entity_poly.type
_entity_poly.pdbx_seq_one_letter_code
_entity_poly.pdbx_strand_id
1 'polypeptide(L)'
;GERLIRHGSDNVAVEILIDPQTQSVTNALKSFLVLPVPNKFLIFAGHAFKGSGDWVLQDGIFTFKKLAHILNDAEVQTALKDQLNASLTMHCLATGDWNSNISKQEFSKIISLHVNPSEKLDNVHGILQFSTYVSSFIKVRNLMDMLPASDVIGSISFNKPTLYIFPGCQGDAALFGIKGFHLLVNAGFNRKACFWDFTRHLDRIDAVLLTHLGADNLFGINSVLKRKCLENAHPEIGYIYMNGVENIKTDGVDNGNNNNLLINLAEEGSELFEMSKKLGVTPHPCTRGEKVTTLDPINLYHKVGHGSLDMYILNPVTDSKELKEFFQQWTKKVGQFGTHQGFPMPDMFSICALLVWKPTNPEEKITRVLFPGNCPQHKIIEGLEKVKSLEIFKHSSCTGKDLLKPVSGAKKAGAPASRVSATKSATRPASAPVKKEVRKSPTRTPTKTPTTPRSSPPKTSKPDSVKKIPAKPKDTR
;
A
#
# COMPACT_ATOMS: atom_id res chain seq x y z
N GLY A 1 6.31 -14.55 9.79
CA GLY A 1 5.20 -15.46 9.45
C GLY A 1 4.35 -15.54 10.68
N GLU A 2 3.07 -15.24 10.55
CA GLU A 2 2.17 -15.02 11.69
C GLU A 2 2.14 -16.22 12.63
N ARG A 3 2.15 -15.94 13.94
CA ARG A 3 1.98 -16.95 14.98
C ARG A 3 0.93 -16.50 15.98
N LEU A 4 0.20 -17.48 16.48
CA LEU A 4 -0.86 -17.30 17.45
C LEU A 4 -0.56 -18.21 18.65
N ILE A 5 -0.46 -17.62 19.83
CA ILE A 5 -0.34 -18.34 21.11
C ILE A 5 -1.65 -18.12 21.87
N ARG A 6 -2.27 -19.21 22.32
CA ARG A 6 -3.47 -19.15 23.15
C ARG A 6 -3.26 -19.88 24.45
N HIS A 7 -3.78 -19.29 25.52
CA HIS A 7 -3.90 -19.92 26.83
C HIS A 7 -5.30 -19.62 27.37
N GLY A 8 -5.92 -20.62 27.97
CA GLY A 8 -7.22 -20.48 28.62
C GLY A 8 -7.21 -21.24 29.94
N SER A 9 -7.65 -20.58 30.99
CA SER A 9 -7.90 -21.13 32.32
C SER A 9 -9.19 -20.50 32.86
N ASP A 10 -9.65 -20.97 34.02
CA ASP A 10 -10.83 -20.42 34.68
C ASP A 10 -10.67 -18.95 35.08
N ASN A 11 -9.42 -18.49 35.28
CA ASN A 11 -9.11 -17.15 35.75
C ASN A 11 -8.61 -16.20 34.65
N VAL A 12 -7.96 -16.72 33.61
CA VAL A 12 -7.36 -15.91 32.56
C VAL A 12 -7.41 -16.60 31.20
N ALA A 13 -7.75 -15.82 30.18
CA ALA A 13 -7.59 -16.16 28.78
C ALA A 13 -6.60 -15.18 28.13
N VAL A 14 -5.61 -15.70 27.43
CA VAL A 14 -4.55 -14.93 26.76
C VAL A 14 -4.49 -15.34 25.30
N GLU A 15 -4.48 -14.35 24.42
CA GLU A 15 -4.23 -14.50 22.98
C GLU A 15 -3.08 -13.57 22.58
N ILE A 16 -1.99 -14.14 22.06
CA ILE A 16 -0.81 -13.39 21.62
C ILE A 16 -0.64 -13.60 20.13
N LEU A 17 -0.76 -12.51 19.38
CA LEU A 17 -0.48 -12.45 17.95
C LEU A 17 0.94 -11.93 17.72
N ILE A 18 1.74 -12.69 16.98
CA ILE A 18 3.13 -12.36 16.66
C ILE A 18 3.28 -12.20 15.16
N ASP A 19 3.86 -11.05 14.74
CA ASP A 19 3.98 -10.64 13.34
C ASP A 19 2.63 -10.71 12.59
N PRO A 20 1.51 -10.19 13.15
CA PRO A 20 0.19 -10.39 12.54
C PRO A 20 -0.07 -9.45 11.37
N GLN A 21 -1.02 -9.87 10.54
CA GLN A 21 -1.61 -9.04 9.49
C GLN A 21 -2.75 -8.18 10.04
N THR A 22 -3.07 -7.11 9.31
CA THR A 22 -4.15 -6.17 9.64
C THR A 22 -5.49 -6.87 9.78
N GLN A 23 -5.80 -7.83 8.90
CA GLN A 23 -7.04 -8.59 8.97
C GLN A 23 -7.08 -9.52 10.20
N SER A 24 -5.96 -10.17 10.53
CA SER A 24 -5.85 -11.05 11.71
C SER A 24 -6.09 -10.27 12.99
N VAL A 25 -5.47 -9.10 13.13
CA VAL A 25 -5.71 -8.19 14.27
C VAL A 25 -7.17 -7.76 14.33
N THR A 26 -7.77 -7.40 13.19
CA THR A 26 -9.18 -6.96 13.13
C THR A 26 -10.13 -8.06 13.59
N ASN A 27 -9.94 -9.29 13.09
CA ASN A 27 -10.75 -10.44 13.47
C ASN A 27 -10.56 -10.82 14.94
N ALA A 28 -9.31 -10.86 15.42
CA ALA A 28 -9.00 -11.19 16.80
C ALA A 28 -9.59 -10.16 17.77
N LEU A 29 -9.51 -8.86 17.45
CA LEU A 29 -10.14 -7.81 18.25
C LEU A 29 -11.65 -7.94 18.27
N LYS A 30 -12.30 -8.23 17.14
CA LYS A 30 -13.75 -8.44 17.11
C LYS A 30 -14.15 -9.61 18.02
N SER A 31 -13.49 -10.75 17.90
CA SER A 31 -13.73 -11.92 18.75
C SER A 31 -13.46 -11.62 20.23
N PHE A 32 -12.34 -10.95 20.53
CA PHE A 32 -11.94 -10.55 21.89
C PHE A 32 -12.97 -9.64 22.57
N LEU A 33 -13.54 -8.68 21.83
CA LEU A 33 -14.51 -7.74 22.37
C LEU A 33 -15.86 -8.42 22.65
N VAL A 34 -16.26 -9.41 21.85
CA VAL A 34 -17.53 -10.15 22.03
C VAL A 34 -17.48 -11.13 23.21
N LEU A 35 -16.29 -11.59 23.65
CA LEU A 35 -16.18 -12.54 24.77
C LEU A 35 -16.88 -12.02 26.04
N PRO A 36 -17.69 -12.84 26.75
CA PRO A 36 -18.44 -12.45 27.93
C PRO A 36 -17.56 -12.37 29.19
N VAL A 37 -16.55 -11.49 29.16
CA VAL A 37 -15.60 -11.28 30.27
C VAL A 37 -15.54 -9.79 30.63
N PRO A 38 -15.63 -9.42 31.92
CA PRO A 38 -15.78 -8.03 32.33
C PRO A 38 -14.49 -7.22 32.15
N ASN A 39 -13.31 -7.83 32.32
CA ASN A 39 -12.04 -7.13 32.23
C ASN A 39 -11.28 -7.59 30.98
N LYS A 40 -11.03 -6.65 30.08
CA LYS A 40 -10.35 -6.87 28.80
C LYS A 40 -9.04 -6.10 28.80
N PHE A 41 -7.94 -6.78 28.48
CA PHE A 41 -6.61 -6.17 28.37
C PHE A 41 -6.08 -6.33 26.94
N LEU A 42 -5.68 -5.22 26.33
CA LEU A 42 -5.12 -5.18 24.98
C LEU A 42 -3.74 -4.53 25.04
N ILE A 43 -2.71 -5.24 24.59
CA ILE A 43 -1.34 -4.76 24.64
C ILE A 43 -0.78 -4.78 23.21
N PHE A 44 -0.32 -3.63 22.74
CA PHE A 44 0.46 -3.54 21.52
C PHE A 44 1.94 -3.33 21.85
N ALA A 45 2.77 -4.30 21.47
CA ALA A 45 4.21 -4.28 21.66
C ALA A 45 4.90 -4.44 20.28
N GLY A 46 5.07 -3.32 19.58
CA GLY A 46 5.62 -3.32 18.23
C GLY A 46 5.94 -1.92 17.73
N HIS A 47 6.23 -1.80 16.44
CA HIS A 47 6.55 -0.50 15.84
C HIS A 47 5.30 0.38 15.77
N ALA A 48 5.44 1.66 16.12
CA ALA A 48 4.36 2.63 16.09
C ALA A 48 4.82 3.98 15.55
N PHE A 49 3.93 4.72 14.88
CA PHE A 49 4.23 6.07 14.44
C PHE A 49 4.23 7.07 15.60
N LYS A 50 5.34 7.79 15.77
CA LYS A 50 5.59 8.70 16.90
C LYS A 50 4.50 9.75 17.10
N GLY A 51 3.92 10.28 16.02
CA GLY A 51 2.88 11.29 16.11
C GLY A 51 1.46 10.73 16.22
N SER A 52 1.09 9.80 15.33
CA SER A 52 -0.29 9.31 15.29
C SER A 52 -0.60 8.21 16.30
N GLY A 53 0.41 7.46 16.78
CA GLY A 53 0.22 6.29 17.64
C GLY A 53 -0.16 5.02 16.87
N ASP A 54 -0.28 5.10 15.54
CA ASP A 54 -0.75 3.99 14.73
C ASP A 54 0.26 2.84 14.68
N TRP A 55 -0.27 1.62 14.71
CA TRP A 55 0.50 0.39 14.82
C TRP A 55 0.97 -0.08 13.45
N VAL A 56 2.24 -0.45 13.32
CA VAL A 56 2.81 -1.01 12.10
C VAL A 56 2.77 -2.54 12.18
N LEU A 57 1.97 -3.14 11.29
CA LEU A 57 1.76 -4.58 11.17
C LEU A 57 2.48 -5.13 9.94
N GLN A 58 2.33 -6.43 9.64
CA GLN A 58 3.07 -7.09 8.55
C GLN A 58 2.75 -6.50 7.16
N ASP A 59 1.47 -6.17 6.93
CA ASP A 59 0.91 -5.82 5.62
C ASP A 59 0.30 -4.42 5.59
N GLY A 60 0.32 -3.69 6.71
CA GLY A 60 -0.28 -2.38 6.79
C GLY A 60 -0.23 -1.74 8.17
N ILE A 61 -0.94 -0.61 8.27
CA ILE A 61 -1.04 0.21 9.46
C ILE A 61 -2.40 -0.04 10.11
N PHE A 62 -2.43 -0.35 11.40
CA PHE A 62 -3.64 -0.39 12.20
C PHE A 62 -3.82 0.93 12.96
N THR A 63 -4.87 1.67 12.61
CA THR A 63 -5.11 3.03 13.07
C THR A 63 -6.18 3.09 14.15
N PHE A 64 -6.23 4.20 14.89
CA PHE A 64 -7.33 4.46 15.82
C PHE A 64 -8.70 4.38 15.13
N LYS A 65 -8.81 4.87 13.89
CA LYS A 65 -10.06 4.81 13.10
C LYS A 65 -10.51 3.36 12.85
N LYS A 66 -9.57 2.42 12.62
CA LYS A 66 -9.90 1.00 12.48
C LYS A 66 -10.40 0.41 13.80
N LEU A 67 -9.77 0.74 14.92
CA LEU A 67 -10.26 0.34 16.25
C LEU A 67 -11.68 0.88 16.52
N ALA A 68 -11.90 2.18 16.28
CA ALA A 68 -13.21 2.81 16.46
C ALA A 68 -14.29 2.15 15.59
N HIS A 69 -13.94 1.77 14.35
CA HIS A 69 -14.85 1.04 13.47
C HIS A 69 -15.22 -0.34 14.03
N ILE A 70 -14.26 -1.10 14.55
CA ILE A 70 -14.51 -2.41 15.19
C ILE A 70 -15.40 -2.24 16.43
N LEU A 71 -15.11 -1.25 17.27
CA LEU A 71 -15.91 -1.00 18.47
C LEU A 71 -17.34 -0.58 18.14
N ASN A 72 -17.56 0.11 17.03
CA ASN A 72 -18.90 0.52 16.55
C ASN A 72 -19.62 -0.56 15.72
N ASP A 73 -19.02 -1.75 15.51
CA ASP A 73 -19.69 -2.86 14.86
C ASP A 73 -20.90 -3.32 15.68
N ALA A 74 -22.03 -3.58 15.01
CA ALA A 74 -23.31 -3.88 15.66
C ALA A 74 -23.28 -5.13 16.55
N GLU A 75 -22.49 -6.14 16.18
CA GLU A 75 -22.32 -7.37 16.94
C GLU A 75 -21.52 -7.10 18.22
N VAL A 76 -20.42 -6.34 18.09
CA VAL A 76 -19.58 -5.92 19.22
C VAL A 76 -20.39 -5.05 20.18
N GLN A 77 -21.13 -4.08 19.66
CA GLN A 77 -21.97 -3.18 20.45
C GLN A 77 -23.05 -3.92 21.24
N THR A 78 -23.71 -4.90 20.62
CA THR A 78 -24.70 -5.74 21.30
C THR A 78 -24.05 -6.55 22.43
N ALA A 79 -22.95 -7.25 22.13
CA ALA A 79 -22.25 -8.08 23.11
C ALA A 79 -21.72 -7.28 24.31
N LEU A 80 -21.22 -6.05 24.08
CA LEU A 80 -20.73 -5.18 25.15
C LEU A 80 -21.87 -4.62 26.02
N LYS A 81 -23.05 -4.35 25.46
CA LYS A 81 -24.22 -3.87 26.23
C LYS A 81 -24.76 -4.94 27.19
N ASP A 82 -24.65 -6.21 26.82
CA ASP A 82 -25.08 -7.33 27.66
C ASP A 82 -24.10 -7.59 28.84
N GLN A 83 -22.91 -6.99 28.81
CA GLN A 83 -21.86 -7.14 29.82
C GLN A 83 -21.90 -5.96 30.81
N LEU A 84 -22.51 -6.17 31.98
CA LEU A 84 -22.45 -5.16 33.05
C LEU A 84 -21.01 -4.87 33.46
N ASN A 85 -20.64 -3.59 33.50
CA ASN A 85 -19.33 -3.09 33.94
C ASN A 85 -18.13 -3.60 33.11
N ALA A 86 -18.33 -3.84 31.80
CA ALA A 86 -17.22 -4.15 30.90
C ALA A 86 -16.17 -3.01 30.91
N SER A 87 -14.89 -3.40 31.01
CA SER A 87 -13.75 -2.50 30.92
C SER A 87 -12.72 -3.01 29.91
N LEU A 88 -12.18 -2.09 29.12
CA LEU A 88 -11.07 -2.32 28.20
C LEU A 88 -9.89 -1.44 28.61
N THR A 89 -8.82 -2.10 29.04
CA THR A 89 -7.53 -1.49 29.34
C THR A 89 -6.57 -1.72 28.19
N MET A 90 -5.98 -0.66 27.67
CA MET A 90 -5.07 -0.72 26.54
C MET A 90 -3.68 -0.21 26.92
N HIS A 91 -2.65 -0.96 26.53
CA HIS A 91 -1.26 -0.55 26.61
C HIS A 91 -0.69 -0.38 25.20
N CYS A 92 -0.42 0.87 24.82
CA CYS A 92 0.10 1.23 23.50
C CYS A 92 0.71 2.65 23.52
N LEU A 93 1.26 3.12 22.40
CA LEU A 93 1.69 4.52 22.29
C LEU A 93 0.47 5.45 22.26
N ALA A 94 0.18 6.12 23.37
CA ALA A 94 -0.98 7.01 23.52
C ALA A 94 -0.70 8.42 22.98
N THR A 95 -0.52 8.52 21.67
CA THR A 95 -0.39 9.80 20.94
C THR A 95 -1.55 9.99 19.97
N GLY A 96 -1.75 11.22 19.48
CA GLY A 96 -2.83 11.53 18.54
C GLY A 96 -4.22 11.16 19.07
N ASP A 97 -5.00 10.47 18.24
CA ASP A 97 -6.38 10.07 18.56
C ASP A 97 -6.46 9.02 19.69
N TRP A 98 -5.42 8.20 19.87
CA TRP A 98 -5.35 7.17 20.92
C TRP A 98 -5.40 7.75 22.34
N ASN A 99 -5.09 9.04 22.49
CA ASN A 99 -5.15 9.76 23.76
C ASN A 99 -6.27 10.82 23.77
N SER A 100 -6.30 11.69 22.75
CA SER A 100 -7.16 12.87 22.77
C SER A 100 -8.62 12.63 22.36
N ASN A 101 -8.90 11.51 21.68
CA ASN A 101 -10.18 11.25 21.04
C ASN A 101 -10.89 10.01 21.59
N ILE A 102 -10.15 9.08 22.19
CA ILE A 102 -10.69 7.83 22.73
C ILE A 102 -11.87 8.01 23.70
N SER A 103 -11.81 8.99 24.58
CA SER A 103 -12.88 9.25 25.56
C SER A 103 -14.12 9.91 24.97
N LYS A 104 -14.00 10.51 23.78
CA LYS A 104 -15.07 11.28 23.11
C LYS A 104 -15.96 10.42 22.21
N GLN A 105 -15.57 9.19 21.93
CA GLN A 105 -16.29 8.30 21.02
C GLN A 105 -17.55 7.72 21.66
N GLU A 106 -18.56 7.39 20.85
CA GLU A 106 -19.84 6.89 21.37
C GLU A 106 -19.72 5.57 22.15
N PHE A 107 -18.77 4.71 21.76
CA PHE A 107 -18.51 3.45 22.45
C PHE A 107 -18.00 3.63 23.89
N SER A 108 -17.48 4.80 24.27
CA SER A 108 -17.07 5.08 25.66
C SER A 108 -18.26 5.11 26.64
N LYS A 109 -19.49 5.21 26.12
CA LYS A 109 -20.73 5.10 26.90
C LYS A 109 -21.10 3.67 27.27
N ILE A 110 -20.52 2.67 26.58
CA ILE A 110 -20.91 1.26 26.67
C ILE A 110 -19.82 0.44 27.36
N ILE A 111 -18.55 0.81 27.18
CA ILE A 111 -17.42 0.15 27.80
C ILE A 111 -16.51 1.18 28.49
N SER A 112 -16.06 0.88 29.70
CA SER A 112 -15.09 1.72 30.41
C SER A 112 -13.70 1.57 29.78
N LEU A 113 -13.07 2.68 29.38
CA LEU A 113 -11.80 2.68 28.67
C LEU A 113 -10.67 3.24 29.53
N HIS A 114 -9.57 2.51 29.59
CA HIS A 114 -8.34 2.95 30.25
C HIS A 114 -7.17 2.79 29.27
N VAL A 115 -6.36 3.84 29.11
CA VAL A 115 -5.15 3.80 28.26
C VAL A 115 -3.95 4.06 29.14
N ASN A 116 -2.99 3.14 29.13
CA ASN A 116 -1.75 3.20 29.91
C ASN A 116 -1.99 3.62 31.38
N PRO A 117 -2.84 2.90 32.14
CA PRO A 117 -3.01 3.20 33.57
C PRO A 117 -1.69 3.02 34.32
N SER A 118 -1.54 3.75 35.44
CA SER A 118 -0.38 3.62 36.31
C SER A 118 -0.20 2.18 36.78
N GLU A 119 1.05 1.76 36.89
CA GLU A 119 1.42 0.45 37.42
C GLU A 119 0.89 0.29 38.84
N LYS A 120 0.38 -0.91 39.14
CA LYS A 120 -0.23 -1.24 40.44
C LYS A 120 0.51 -2.34 41.20
N LEU A 121 1.43 -3.03 40.54
CA LEU A 121 2.11 -4.21 41.05
C LEU A 121 3.62 -4.04 40.88
N ASP A 122 4.36 -4.23 41.98
CA ASP A 122 5.81 -4.26 41.99
C ASP A 122 6.30 -5.72 42.10
N ASN A 123 7.45 -6.04 41.53
CA ASN A 123 8.15 -7.34 41.69
C ASN A 123 7.30 -8.58 41.34
N VAL A 124 6.64 -8.57 40.18
CA VAL A 124 5.84 -9.70 39.69
C VAL A 124 6.74 -10.89 39.33
N HIS A 125 6.57 -12.01 40.03
CA HIS A 125 7.29 -13.25 39.72
C HIS A 125 6.81 -13.85 38.38
N GLY A 126 7.71 -14.41 37.58
CA GLY A 126 7.37 -15.06 36.32
C GLY A 126 7.38 -14.16 35.08
N ILE A 127 7.41 -12.82 35.23
CA ILE A 127 7.34 -11.90 34.08
C ILE A 127 8.55 -12.02 33.15
N LEU A 128 9.73 -12.25 33.70
CA LEU A 128 10.95 -12.43 32.92
C LEU A 128 10.91 -13.76 32.14
N GLN A 129 10.42 -14.82 32.77
CA GLN A 129 10.23 -16.13 32.13
C GLN A 129 9.19 -16.03 31.00
N PHE A 130 8.07 -15.36 31.25
CA PHE A 130 7.04 -15.12 30.23
C PHE A 130 7.58 -14.29 29.06
N SER A 131 8.29 -13.20 29.35
CA SER A 131 8.94 -12.37 28.32
C SER A 131 9.95 -13.18 27.49
N THR A 132 10.77 -14.01 28.14
CA THR A 132 11.72 -14.92 27.47
C THR A 132 10.99 -15.94 26.58
N TYR A 133 9.88 -16.50 27.09
CA TYR A 133 9.03 -17.41 26.32
C TYR A 133 8.49 -16.73 25.06
N VAL A 134 7.84 -15.56 25.18
CA VAL A 134 7.31 -14.82 24.02
C VAL A 134 8.42 -14.42 23.05
N SER A 135 9.55 -13.95 23.57
CA SER A 135 10.74 -13.54 22.79
C SER A 135 11.26 -14.67 21.90
N SER A 136 11.21 -15.93 22.37
CA SER A 136 11.64 -17.09 21.57
C SER A 136 10.86 -17.29 20.26
N PHE A 137 9.67 -16.70 20.13
CA PHE A 137 8.85 -16.74 18.92
C PHE A 137 9.07 -15.54 17.99
N ILE A 138 9.70 -14.46 18.48
CA ILE A 138 9.97 -13.25 17.71
C ILE A 138 11.23 -13.47 16.88
N LYS A 139 11.10 -13.45 15.55
CA LYS A 139 12.23 -13.61 14.63
C LYS A 139 12.61 -12.27 14.01
N VAL A 140 13.73 -11.71 14.44
CA VAL A 140 14.36 -10.58 13.75
C VAL A 140 15.00 -11.12 12.47
N ARG A 141 14.53 -10.65 11.31
CA ARG A 141 15.08 -11.05 10.01
C ARG A 141 16.27 -10.15 9.66
N ASN A 142 17.39 -10.76 9.29
CA ASN A 142 18.54 -10.03 8.78
C ASN A 142 18.20 -9.42 7.40
N LEU A 143 18.72 -8.22 7.14
CA LEU A 143 18.48 -7.51 5.89
C LEU A 143 18.97 -8.29 4.65
N MET A 144 20.12 -8.97 4.74
CA MET A 144 20.68 -9.79 3.66
C MET A 144 19.78 -11.00 3.34
N ASP A 145 19.17 -11.60 4.36
CA ASP A 145 18.24 -12.73 4.18
C ASP A 145 16.91 -12.27 3.58
N MET A 146 16.46 -11.05 3.92
CA MET A 146 15.25 -10.47 3.33
C MET A 146 15.45 -10.04 1.89
N LEU A 147 16.63 -9.49 1.58
CA LEU A 147 17.01 -8.95 0.28
C LEU A 147 18.28 -9.66 -0.24
N PRO A 148 18.17 -10.96 -0.59
CA PRO A 148 19.31 -11.72 -1.06
C PRO A 148 19.77 -11.21 -2.42
N ALA A 149 21.08 -11.09 -2.63
CA ALA A 149 21.66 -10.79 -3.94
C ALA A 149 21.41 -11.95 -4.93
N SER A 150 21.69 -11.72 -6.20
CA SER A 150 21.61 -12.77 -7.22
C SER A 150 22.94 -12.95 -7.95
N ASP A 151 23.28 -14.21 -8.20
CA ASP A 151 24.41 -14.60 -9.05
C ASP A 151 24.05 -14.56 -10.56
N VAL A 152 22.78 -14.35 -10.90
CA VAL A 152 22.27 -14.31 -12.28
C VAL A 152 21.72 -12.92 -12.56
N ILE A 153 22.53 -12.13 -13.26
CA ILE A 153 22.27 -10.72 -13.58
C ILE A 153 22.06 -10.56 -15.09
N GLY A 154 21.18 -9.66 -15.50
CA GLY A 154 20.93 -9.33 -16.91
C GLY A 154 20.07 -10.35 -17.67
N SER A 155 19.41 -11.27 -16.95
CA SER A 155 18.52 -12.27 -17.56
C SER A 155 17.16 -11.68 -18.00
N ILE A 156 16.79 -10.53 -17.43
CA ILE A 156 15.53 -9.84 -17.72
C ILE A 156 15.79 -8.75 -18.75
N SER A 157 15.05 -8.79 -19.86
CA SER A 157 15.06 -7.74 -20.88
C SER A 157 13.65 -7.45 -21.40
N PHE A 158 13.39 -6.18 -21.72
CA PHE A 158 12.11 -5.73 -22.25
C PHE A 158 12.24 -5.37 -23.72
N ASN A 159 11.40 -5.97 -24.57
CA ASN A 159 11.37 -5.65 -26.01
C ASN A 159 10.28 -4.64 -26.38
N LYS A 160 9.34 -4.41 -25.47
CA LYS A 160 8.23 -3.46 -25.61
C LYS A 160 8.03 -2.74 -24.28
N PRO A 161 7.43 -1.53 -24.27
CA PRO A 161 7.00 -0.88 -23.03
C PRO A 161 6.15 -1.84 -22.20
N THR A 162 6.62 -2.17 -21.00
CA THR A 162 6.00 -3.15 -20.11
C THR A 162 5.93 -2.56 -18.70
N LEU A 163 4.78 -2.71 -18.05
CA LEU A 163 4.59 -2.29 -16.66
C LEU A 163 4.36 -3.52 -15.78
N TYR A 164 5.27 -3.75 -14.84
CA TYR A 164 5.10 -4.76 -13.78
C TYR A 164 4.56 -4.07 -12.55
N ILE A 165 3.51 -4.64 -11.96
CA ILE A 165 2.90 -4.14 -10.71
C ILE A 165 3.16 -5.19 -9.65
N PHE A 166 3.80 -4.79 -8.55
CA PHE A 166 4.16 -5.69 -7.46
C PHE A 166 3.12 -5.61 -6.32
N PRO A 167 2.90 -6.72 -5.59
CA PRO A 167 2.02 -6.70 -4.43
C PRO A 167 2.68 -5.94 -3.27
N GLY A 168 2.42 -4.64 -3.16
CA GLY A 168 2.97 -3.74 -2.15
C GLY A 168 2.24 -3.72 -0.80
N CYS A 169 1.30 -4.66 -0.58
CA CYS A 169 0.37 -4.68 0.56
C CYS A 169 -0.51 -3.42 0.63
N GLN A 170 -0.47 -2.65 1.73
CA GLN A 170 -1.12 -1.33 1.80
C GLN A 170 -0.43 -0.24 0.97
N GLY A 171 0.66 -0.56 0.28
CA GLY A 171 1.33 0.37 -0.61
C GLY A 171 1.50 -0.12 -2.03
N ASP A 172 2.25 0.64 -2.81
CA ASP A 172 2.40 0.45 -4.24
C ASP A 172 3.87 0.34 -4.66
N ALA A 173 4.10 -0.43 -5.71
CA ALA A 173 5.37 -0.51 -6.39
C ALA A 173 5.14 -1.00 -7.82
N ALA A 174 5.81 -0.38 -8.78
CA ALA A 174 5.76 -0.79 -10.17
C ALA A 174 7.11 -0.62 -10.85
N LEU A 175 7.42 -1.48 -11.82
CA LEU A 175 8.58 -1.32 -12.69
C LEU A 175 8.10 -1.11 -14.12
N PHE A 176 8.36 0.07 -14.67
CA PHE A 176 8.20 0.35 -16.08
C PHE A 176 9.50 0.03 -16.81
N GLY A 177 9.43 -0.91 -17.76
CA GLY A 177 10.57 -1.37 -18.53
C GLY A 177 10.39 -1.14 -20.03
N ILE A 178 11.41 -0.57 -20.66
CA ILE A 178 11.62 -0.54 -22.11
C ILE A 178 13.00 -1.12 -22.40
N LYS A 179 13.35 -1.28 -23.68
CA LYS A 179 14.64 -1.86 -24.06
C LYS A 179 15.81 -1.01 -23.58
N GLY A 180 16.49 -1.47 -22.53
CA GLY A 180 17.66 -0.81 -21.95
C GLY A 180 17.35 0.42 -21.09
N PHE A 181 16.12 0.52 -20.56
CA PHE A 181 15.80 1.49 -19.51
C PHE A 181 14.70 0.96 -18.58
N HIS A 182 14.93 1.08 -17.28
CA HIS A 182 14.04 0.61 -16.22
C HIS A 182 13.75 1.73 -15.21
N LEU A 183 12.47 2.05 -15.04
CA LEU A 183 11.99 2.98 -14.02
C LEU A 183 11.22 2.22 -12.94
N LEU A 184 11.76 2.20 -11.73
CA LEU A 184 11.02 1.76 -10.55
C LEU A 184 10.20 2.93 -10.00
N VAL A 185 8.93 2.70 -9.71
CA VAL A 185 8.03 3.69 -9.10
C VAL A 185 7.58 3.14 -7.75
N ASN A 186 7.89 3.86 -6.67
CA ASN A 186 7.67 3.46 -5.27
C ASN A 186 8.26 2.06 -4.94
N ALA A 187 7.98 1.54 -3.74
CA ALA A 187 8.68 0.36 -3.22
C ALA A 187 7.85 -0.58 -2.34
N GLY A 188 6.58 -0.26 -2.13
CA GLY A 188 5.65 -1.02 -1.30
C GLY A 188 5.90 -0.86 0.20
N PHE A 189 4.91 -1.29 0.99
CA PHE A 189 4.88 -1.07 2.43
C PHE A 189 5.85 -1.96 3.20
N ASN A 190 6.17 -3.16 2.72
CA ASN A 190 6.95 -4.11 3.52
C ASN A 190 8.46 -3.80 3.49
N ARG A 191 9.16 -3.98 4.62
CA ARG A 191 10.64 -3.93 4.67
C ARG A 191 11.30 -4.94 3.73
N LYS A 192 10.69 -6.11 3.51
CA LYS A 192 11.04 -6.94 2.36
C LYS A 192 10.41 -6.29 1.12
N ALA A 193 11.18 -5.47 0.42
CA ALA A 193 10.75 -4.81 -0.80
C ALA A 193 10.15 -5.80 -1.80
N CYS A 194 8.88 -5.59 -2.16
CA CYS A 194 8.08 -6.54 -2.93
C CYS A 194 8.59 -6.81 -4.36
N PHE A 195 9.40 -5.89 -4.89
CA PHE A 195 10.00 -5.98 -6.22
C PHE A 195 11.37 -6.67 -6.24
N TRP A 196 12.01 -6.84 -5.07
CA TRP A 196 13.41 -7.23 -4.98
C TRP A 196 13.71 -8.58 -5.63
N ASP A 197 12.86 -9.58 -5.36
CA ASP A 197 13.03 -10.94 -5.90
C ASP A 197 13.04 -10.94 -7.44
N PHE A 198 12.41 -9.96 -8.07
CA PHE A 198 12.45 -9.75 -9.52
C PHE A 198 13.64 -8.88 -9.93
N THR A 199 13.80 -7.68 -9.34
CA THR A 199 14.78 -6.69 -9.81
C THR A 199 16.22 -7.03 -9.49
N ARG A 200 16.49 -7.92 -8.52
CA ARG A 200 17.84 -8.41 -8.22
C ARG A 200 18.52 -9.12 -9.40
N HIS A 201 17.74 -9.50 -10.41
CA HIS A 201 18.21 -10.10 -11.66
C HIS A 201 18.44 -9.08 -12.78
N LEU A 202 18.12 -7.80 -12.53
CA LEU A 202 18.48 -6.71 -13.43
C LEU A 202 19.92 -6.29 -13.15
N ASP A 203 20.62 -5.88 -14.20
CA ASP A 203 21.92 -5.23 -14.06
C ASP A 203 21.77 -3.86 -13.37
N ARG A 204 20.76 -3.09 -13.81
CA ARG A 204 20.51 -1.73 -13.36
C ARG A 204 19.03 -1.39 -13.32
N ILE A 205 18.66 -0.58 -12.33
CA ILE A 205 17.47 0.26 -12.33
C ILE A 205 17.92 1.67 -12.70
N ASP A 206 17.59 2.12 -13.90
CA ASP A 206 18.10 3.39 -14.43
C ASP A 206 17.58 4.59 -13.65
N ALA A 207 16.31 4.52 -13.22
CA ALA A 207 15.70 5.54 -12.39
C ALA A 207 14.74 4.94 -11.35
N VAL A 208 14.65 5.59 -10.20
CA VAL A 208 13.64 5.35 -9.17
C VAL A 208 12.84 6.64 -9.00
N LEU A 209 11.52 6.56 -9.10
CA LEU A 209 10.59 7.65 -8.80
C LEU A 209 9.89 7.34 -7.47
N LEU A 210 10.22 8.10 -6.43
CA LEU A 210 9.55 8.05 -5.14
C LEU A 210 8.54 9.19 -5.09
N THR A 211 7.26 8.83 -5.19
CA THR A 211 6.22 9.83 -5.42
C THR A 211 5.96 10.71 -4.20
N HIS A 212 6.08 10.18 -2.99
CA HIS A 212 5.75 10.93 -1.77
C HIS A 212 6.43 10.33 -0.53
N LEU A 213 6.41 11.09 0.56
CA LEU A 213 6.90 10.64 1.86
C LEU A 213 5.78 9.86 2.59
N GLY A 214 5.74 8.54 2.42
CA GLY A 214 4.69 7.68 2.97
C GLY A 214 5.18 6.31 3.42
N ALA A 215 4.55 5.77 4.45
CA ALA A 215 4.87 4.43 4.97
C ALA A 215 4.61 3.30 3.98
N ASP A 216 3.71 3.54 3.04
CA ASP A 216 3.33 2.69 1.92
C ASP A 216 4.44 2.46 0.88
N ASN A 217 5.56 3.18 0.96
CA ASN A 217 6.73 2.92 0.11
C ASN A 217 8.08 3.06 0.82
N LEU A 218 8.18 3.91 1.85
CA LEU A 218 9.45 4.23 2.51
C LEU A 218 10.15 3.01 3.10
N PHE A 219 9.41 2.09 3.73
CA PHE A 219 10.01 0.91 4.35
C PHE A 219 10.69 0.00 3.33
N GLY A 220 10.09 -0.18 2.15
CA GLY A 220 10.66 -0.95 1.07
C GLY A 220 11.94 -0.32 0.53
N ILE A 221 11.90 0.98 0.18
CA ILE A 221 13.06 1.66 -0.41
C ILE A 221 14.19 1.84 0.61
N ASN A 222 13.88 2.19 1.87
CA ASN A 222 14.90 2.31 2.92
C ASN A 222 15.62 0.98 3.14
N SER A 223 14.90 -0.14 3.12
CA SER A 223 15.53 -1.46 3.26
C SER A 223 16.48 -1.75 2.08
N VAL A 224 16.11 -1.39 0.85
CA VAL A 224 16.96 -1.56 -0.33
C VAL A 224 18.20 -0.67 -0.27
N LEU A 225 18.06 0.61 0.10
CA LEU A 225 19.19 1.51 0.23
C LEU A 225 20.13 1.09 1.37
N LYS A 226 19.59 0.69 2.54
CA LYS A 226 20.38 0.10 3.64
C LYS A 226 21.17 -1.11 3.15
N ARG A 227 20.53 -2.01 2.42
CA ARG A 227 21.14 -3.22 1.86
C ARG A 227 22.32 -2.89 0.93
N LYS A 228 22.16 -1.88 0.07
CA LYS A 228 23.19 -1.43 -0.87
C LYS A 228 24.33 -0.67 -0.18
N CYS A 229 24.05 0.04 0.91
CA CYS A 229 25.10 0.69 1.72
C CYS A 229 25.99 -0.33 2.44
N LEU A 230 25.46 -1.51 2.77
CA LEU A 230 26.22 -2.57 3.44
C LEU A 230 27.10 -3.38 2.47
N GLU A 231 26.62 -3.62 1.26
CA GLU A 231 27.33 -4.37 0.23
C GLU A 231 26.88 -3.91 -1.15
N ASN A 232 27.84 -3.83 -2.07
CA ASN A 232 27.56 -3.52 -3.46
C ASN A 232 26.88 -4.70 -4.17
N ALA A 233 25.55 -4.72 -4.14
CA ALA A 233 24.73 -5.73 -4.79
C ALA A 233 23.92 -5.13 -5.96
N HIS A 234 23.74 -5.92 -7.03
CA HIS A 234 22.84 -5.58 -8.13
C HIS A 234 21.36 -5.56 -7.70
N PRO A 235 20.52 -4.76 -8.36
CA PRO A 235 20.84 -3.88 -9.48
C PRO A 235 21.52 -2.57 -9.04
N GLU A 236 22.32 -1.95 -9.89
CA GLU A 236 22.75 -0.56 -9.69
C GLU A 236 21.54 0.40 -9.75
N ILE A 237 21.62 1.53 -9.05
CA ILE A 237 20.59 2.59 -9.10
C ILE A 237 21.21 3.80 -9.79
N GLY A 238 20.64 4.22 -10.92
CA GLY A 238 21.15 5.35 -11.68
C GLY A 238 20.75 6.71 -11.08
N TYR A 239 19.44 6.97 -11.06
CA TYR A 239 18.87 8.22 -10.58
C TYR A 239 17.75 7.96 -9.57
N ILE A 240 17.59 8.86 -8.62
CA ILE A 240 16.42 8.91 -7.73
C ILE A 240 15.72 10.24 -7.98
N TYR A 241 14.43 10.19 -8.26
CA TYR A 241 13.53 11.33 -8.38
C TYR A 241 12.64 11.36 -7.14
N MET A 242 12.79 12.39 -6.32
CA MET A 242 12.03 12.56 -5.08
C MET A 242 12.08 14.02 -4.64
N ASN A 243 10.97 14.53 -4.14
CA ASN A 243 10.93 15.81 -3.43
C ASN A 243 11.24 15.60 -1.95
N GLY A 244 12.18 16.37 -1.40
CA GLY A 244 12.54 16.29 0.02
C GLY A 244 13.62 17.29 0.40
N VAL A 245 14.18 17.14 1.59
CA VAL A 245 15.14 18.09 2.18
C VAL A 245 16.50 17.41 2.37
N GLU A 246 17.55 17.97 1.76
CA GLU A 246 18.91 17.41 1.78
C GLU A 246 19.69 17.72 3.09
N ASN A 247 19.36 18.82 3.76
CA ASN A 247 20.19 19.40 4.83
C ASN A 247 19.60 19.24 6.23
N ILE A 248 19.66 18.03 6.76
CA ILE A 248 19.39 17.81 8.18
C ILE A 248 20.71 17.33 8.78
N LYS A 249 21.44 18.26 9.41
CA LYS A 249 22.53 17.88 10.30
C LYS A 249 21.93 16.95 11.34
N THR A 250 22.37 15.70 11.36
CA THR A 250 22.19 14.84 12.51
C THR A 250 23.04 15.44 13.61
N ASP A 251 22.47 16.33 14.41
CA ASP A 251 23.03 16.62 15.73
C ASP A 251 23.24 15.25 16.39
N GLY A 252 24.48 14.98 16.79
CA GLY A 252 25.02 13.64 17.03
C GLY A 252 24.00 12.69 17.63
N VAL A 253 23.77 11.57 16.93
CA VAL A 253 22.84 10.53 17.39
C VAL A 253 23.27 10.13 18.79
N ASP A 254 22.42 10.49 19.74
CA ASP A 254 22.47 9.99 21.11
C ASP A 254 22.25 8.47 21.03
N ASN A 255 23.37 7.73 20.94
CA ASN A 255 23.44 6.26 20.92
C ASN A 255 23.03 5.64 22.27
N GLY A 256 22.33 6.40 23.13
CA GLY A 256 22.14 6.07 24.54
C GLY A 256 20.75 5.59 24.94
N ASN A 257 19.65 6.03 24.31
CA ASN A 257 18.33 5.76 24.94
C ASN A 257 17.06 5.88 24.08
N ASN A 258 17.11 5.61 22.78
CA ASN A 258 15.93 5.79 21.91
C ASN A 258 15.11 4.50 21.78
N ASN A 259 13.81 4.57 22.13
CA ASN A 259 12.82 3.54 21.84
C ASN A 259 12.85 3.16 20.34
N ASN A 260 13.61 2.12 19.99
CA ASN A 260 13.88 1.66 18.62
C ASN A 260 12.62 1.23 17.82
N LEU A 261 11.45 1.24 18.46
CA LEU A 261 10.18 0.86 17.86
C LEU A 261 9.37 2.08 17.38
N LEU A 262 9.76 3.30 17.75
CA LEU A 262 9.07 4.50 17.31
C LEU A 262 9.56 4.95 15.93
N ILE A 263 8.63 5.08 15.00
CA ILE A 263 8.91 5.49 13.62
C ILE A 263 8.48 6.95 13.45
N ASN A 264 9.39 7.76 12.94
CA ASN A 264 9.12 9.13 12.52
C ASN A 264 9.33 9.23 11.00
N LEU A 265 8.26 9.51 10.25
CA LEU A 265 8.31 9.58 8.79
C LEU A 265 9.31 10.63 8.28
N ALA A 266 9.43 11.77 8.96
CA ALA A 266 10.40 12.79 8.59
C ALA A 266 11.84 12.27 8.72
N GLU A 267 12.14 11.53 9.79
CA GLU A 267 13.46 10.93 10.03
C GLU A 267 13.77 9.82 9.03
N GLU A 268 12.81 8.92 8.76
CA GLU A 268 12.94 7.87 7.72
C GLU A 268 13.23 8.47 6.34
N GLY A 269 12.58 9.59 6.02
CA GLY A 269 12.85 10.34 4.80
C GLY A 269 14.23 10.99 4.79
N SER A 270 14.71 11.53 5.92
CA SER A 270 16.07 12.08 6.01
C SER A 270 17.14 11.00 5.84
N GLU A 271 16.93 9.83 6.47
CA GLU A 271 17.84 8.69 6.36
C GLU A 271 17.93 8.20 4.91
N LEU A 272 16.80 8.20 4.18
CA LEU A 272 16.77 7.92 2.74
C LEU A 272 17.74 8.81 1.96
N PHE A 273 17.69 10.13 2.18
CA PHE A 273 18.58 11.08 1.51
C PHE A 273 20.06 10.83 1.86
N GLU A 274 20.34 10.57 3.14
CA GLU A 274 21.71 10.29 3.60
C GLU A 274 22.27 9.02 2.96
N MET A 275 21.49 7.94 2.91
CA MET A 275 21.90 6.69 2.27
C MET A 275 22.07 6.85 0.77
N SER A 276 21.16 7.59 0.12
CA SER A 276 21.24 7.86 -1.32
C SER A 276 22.54 8.60 -1.65
N LYS A 277 22.94 9.58 -0.83
CA LYS A 277 24.22 10.29 -0.94
C LYS A 277 25.42 9.38 -0.70
N LYS A 278 25.38 8.49 0.29
CA LYS A 278 26.44 7.48 0.54
C LYS A 278 26.64 6.54 -0.67
N LEU A 279 25.57 6.27 -1.41
CA LEU A 279 25.60 5.49 -2.65
C LEU A 279 25.98 6.31 -3.89
N GLY A 280 26.25 7.61 -3.77
CA GLY A 280 26.59 8.49 -4.89
C GLY A 280 25.40 8.89 -5.76
N VAL A 281 24.17 8.70 -5.30
CA VAL A 281 22.93 9.02 -6.04
C VAL A 281 22.14 10.08 -5.30
N THR A 282 22.34 11.35 -5.61
CA THR A 282 21.56 12.44 -4.98
C THR A 282 20.13 12.47 -5.54
N PRO A 283 19.08 12.48 -4.69
CA PRO A 283 17.71 12.60 -5.17
C PRO A 283 17.45 13.92 -5.89
N HIS A 284 16.76 13.87 -7.03
CA HIS A 284 16.43 15.00 -7.89
C HIS A 284 14.98 15.45 -7.64
N PRO A 285 14.75 16.73 -7.30
CA PRO A 285 13.40 17.24 -7.09
C PRO A 285 12.59 17.25 -8.39
N CYS A 286 11.31 16.92 -8.27
CA CYS A 286 10.33 16.90 -9.35
C CYS A 286 9.20 17.86 -9.01
N THR A 287 9.27 19.08 -9.54
CA THR A 287 8.22 20.10 -9.38
C THR A 287 7.96 20.77 -10.72
N ARG A 288 6.78 21.38 -10.88
CA ARG A 288 6.47 22.22 -12.05
C ARG A 288 6.26 23.68 -11.67
N GLY A 289 6.63 24.60 -12.55
CA GLY A 289 6.34 26.01 -12.35
C GLY A 289 4.83 26.31 -12.39
N GLU A 290 4.39 27.27 -11.57
CA GLU A 290 2.98 27.68 -11.48
C GLU A 290 2.47 28.34 -12.77
N LYS A 291 3.26 29.30 -13.29
CA LYS A 291 2.92 30.14 -14.44
C LYS A 291 3.14 29.47 -15.80
N VAL A 292 3.45 28.18 -15.81
CA VAL A 292 3.73 27.44 -17.03
C VAL A 292 2.41 27.13 -17.76
N THR A 293 2.33 27.59 -19.01
CA THR A 293 1.21 27.33 -19.93
C THR A 293 1.29 25.94 -20.56
N THR A 294 2.50 25.46 -20.83
CA THR A 294 2.78 24.13 -21.40
C THR A 294 3.97 23.52 -20.66
N LEU A 295 3.82 22.32 -20.12
CA LEU A 295 4.88 21.67 -19.36
C LEU A 295 6.00 21.14 -20.26
N ASP A 296 7.24 21.47 -19.91
CA ASP A 296 8.42 20.83 -20.48
C ASP A 296 8.71 19.51 -19.74
N PRO A 297 8.96 18.41 -20.46
CA PRO A 297 9.24 17.12 -19.83
C PRO A 297 10.70 17.01 -19.38
N ILE A 298 10.92 16.15 -18.39
CA ILE A 298 12.22 15.57 -18.09
C ILE A 298 12.46 14.43 -19.08
N ASN A 299 13.46 14.54 -19.95
CA ASN A 299 13.84 13.42 -20.81
C ASN A 299 14.60 12.38 -19.97
N LEU A 300 13.97 11.22 -19.77
CA LEU A 300 14.55 10.12 -18.99
C LEU A 300 15.46 9.23 -19.84
N TYR A 301 15.13 9.10 -21.11
CA TYR A 301 15.84 8.21 -22.03
C TYR A 301 15.69 8.68 -23.46
N HIS A 302 16.78 8.59 -24.22
CA HIS A 302 16.77 8.74 -25.66
C HIS A 302 17.82 7.81 -26.25
N LYS A 303 17.40 6.93 -27.16
CA LYS A 303 18.32 6.06 -27.91
C LYS A 303 17.96 6.04 -29.38
N VAL A 304 18.95 6.38 -30.20
CA VAL A 304 18.85 6.36 -31.65
C VAL A 304 18.42 4.96 -32.13
N GLY A 305 17.43 4.92 -33.01
CA GLY A 305 16.86 3.67 -33.53
C GLY A 305 15.89 2.95 -32.59
N HIS A 306 15.68 3.43 -31.35
CA HIS A 306 14.78 2.81 -30.38
C HIS A 306 13.60 3.72 -30.00
N GLY A 307 13.88 4.92 -29.51
CA GLY A 307 12.85 5.89 -29.13
C GLY A 307 13.29 6.84 -28.02
N SER A 308 12.33 7.59 -27.49
CA SER A 308 12.51 8.48 -26.34
C SER A 308 11.44 8.31 -25.28
N LEU A 309 11.84 8.45 -24.01
CA LEU A 309 10.95 8.45 -22.85
C LEU A 309 11.01 9.82 -22.18
N ASP A 310 9.86 10.47 -22.12
CA ASP A 310 9.67 11.77 -21.49
C ASP A 310 8.77 11.63 -20.25
N MET A 311 9.09 12.35 -19.17
CA MET A 311 8.32 12.40 -17.93
C MET A 311 7.82 13.83 -17.67
N TYR A 312 6.51 14.03 -17.68
CA TYR A 312 5.87 15.30 -17.35
C TYR A 312 5.44 15.32 -15.89
N ILE A 313 5.87 16.33 -15.13
CA ILE A 313 5.49 16.51 -13.72
C ILE A 313 4.21 17.35 -13.63
N LEU A 314 3.12 16.73 -13.20
CA LEU A 314 1.79 17.34 -13.07
C LEU A 314 1.58 17.98 -11.69
N ASN A 315 2.21 17.44 -10.65
CA ASN A 315 2.21 17.93 -9.27
C ASN A 315 3.54 17.50 -8.61
N PRO A 316 4.06 18.22 -7.59
CA PRO A 316 3.61 19.50 -7.05
C PRO A 316 4.04 20.74 -7.85
N VAL A 317 3.36 21.85 -7.57
CA VAL A 317 3.74 23.18 -8.06
C VAL A 317 4.87 23.75 -7.21
N THR A 318 5.92 24.23 -7.85
CA THR A 318 7.09 24.84 -7.19
C THR A 318 6.68 26.07 -6.38
N ASP A 319 7.40 26.32 -5.28
CA ASP A 319 7.39 27.58 -4.52
C ASP A 319 6.08 27.99 -3.82
N SER A 320 5.07 27.12 -3.73
CA SER A 320 3.89 27.41 -2.91
C SER A 320 4.27 27.55 -1.44
N LYS A 321 3.53 28.41 -0.71
CA LYS A 321 3.74 28.64 0.72
C LYS A 321 3.62 27.33 1.51
N GLU A 322 2.68 26.50 1.11
CA GLU A 322 2.33 25.24 1.74
C GLU A 322 3.39 24.16 1.47
N LEU A 323 4.01 24.14 0.28
CA LEU A 323 5.13 23.25 -0.01
C LEU A 323 6.36 23.62 0.83
N LYS A 324 6.61 24.92 1.03
CA LYS A 324 7.66 25.42 1.93
C LYS A 324 7.39 25.04 3.39
N GLU A 325 6.14 25.13 3.83
CA GLU A 325 5.71 24.67 5.16
C GLU A 325 5.94 23.16 5.33
N PHE A 326 5.57 22.35 4.32
CA PHE A 326 5.81 20.91 4.35
C PHE A 326 7.29 20.57 4.52
N PHE A 327 8.18 21.18 3.72
CA PHE A 327 9.63 20.98 3.89
C PHE A 327 10.13 21.50 5.24
N GLN A 328 9.60 22.61 5.76
CA GLN A 328 9.97 23.10 7.09
C GLN A 328 9.58 22.12 8.20
N GLN A 329 8.39 21.52 8.13
CA GLN A 329 7.95 20.48 9.05
C GLN A 329 8.86 19.25 8.98
N TRP A 330 9.29 18.87 7.77
CA TRP A 330 10.23 17.77 7.58
C TRP A 330 11.59 18.08 8.21
N THR A 331 12.18 19.25 7.95
CA THR A 331 13.45 19.68 8.57
C THR A 331 13.39 19.68 10.10
N LYS A 332 12.23 20.06 10.66
CA LYS A 332 11.97 20.04 12.11
C LYS A 332 11.70 18.63 12.67
N LYS A 333 11.68 17.59 11.84
CA LYS A 333 11.38 16.20 12.21
C LYS A 333 10.09 16.07 13.01
N VAL A 334 9.03 16.78 12.60
CA VAL A 334 7.74 16.72 13.31
C VAL A 334 7.24 15.28 13.42
N GLY A 335 6.66 14.91 14.56
CA GLY A 335 6.17 13.54 14.76
C GLY A 335 5.00 13.16 13.83
N GLN A 336 4.25 14.17 13.35
CA GLN A 336 3.15 14.02 12.41
C GLN A 336 3.08 15.27 11.53
N PHE A 337 2.97 15.06 10.23
CA PHE A 337 2.73 16.15 9.27
C PHE A 337 1.30 16.66 9.39
N GLY A 338 1.13 17.96 9.17
CA GLY A 338 -0.20 18.56 9.15
C GLY A 338 -1.03 18.14 7.94
N THR A 339 -2.23 18.72 7.85
CA THR A 339 -3.15 18.55 6.71
C THR A 339 -3.32 19.85 5.94
N HIS A 340 -3.49 19.76 4.63
CA HIS A 340 -3.89 20.88 3.78
C HIS A 340 -5.12 20.51 2.97
N GLN A 341 -6.16 21.34 2.99
CA GLN A 341 -7.45 21.09 2.33
C GLN A 341 -8.07 19.71 2.65
N GLY A 342 -7.88 19.22 3.88
CA GLY A 342 -8.41 17.93 4.32
C GLY A 342 -7.56 16.70 3.94
N PHE A 343 -6.43 16.88 3.26
CA PHE A 343 -5.49 15.80 2.91
C PHE A 343 -4.19 15.91 3.72
N PRO A 344 -3.50 14.80 4.03
CA PRO A 344 -2.14 14.85 4.58
C PRO A 344 -1.21 15.66 3.68
N MET A 345 -0.32 16.46 4.27
CA MET A 345 0.65 17.25 3.48
C MET A 345 1.52 16.40 2.53
N PRO A 346 2.06 15.23 2.93
CA PRO A 346 2.83 14.39 2.00
C PRO A 346 2.05 13.98 0.75
N ASP A 347 0.75 13.73 0.89
CA ASP A 347 -0.14 13.35 -0.21
C ASP A 347 -0.44 14.54 -1.12
N MET A 348 -0.74 15.71 -0.53
CA MET A 348 -0.98 16.96 -1.26
C MET A 348 0.19 17.34 -2.17
N PHE A 349 1.42 17.09 -1.72
CA PHE A 349 2.65 17.36 -2.45
C PHE A 349 3.27 16.13 -3.12
N SER A 350 2.51 15.04 -3.22
CA SER A 350 2.92 13.85 -3.97
C SER A 350 3.21 14.20 -5.42
N ILE A 351 4.29 13.66 -5.95
CA ILE A 351 4.61 13.73 -7.36
C ILE A 351 3.54 12.97 -8.14
N CYS A 352 2.89 13.67 -9.06
CA CYS A 352 2.03 13.08 -10.07
C CYS A 352 2.77 13.21 -11.40
N ALA A 353 3.09 12.08 -12.04
CA ALA A 353 3.95 12.04 -13.22
C ALA A 353 3.26 11.34 -14.39
N LEU A 354 3.41 11.89 -15.58
CA LEU A 354 2.89 11.32 -16.83
C LEU A 354 4.05 10.95 -17.74
N LEU A 355 4.25 9.65 -17.96
CA LEU A 355 5.26 9.14 -18.87
C LEU A 355 4.73 9.08 -20.29
N VAL A 356 5.60 9.39 -21.23
CA VAL A 356 5.35 9.34 -22.67
C VAL A 356 6.50 8.64 -23.37
N TRP A 357 6.25 7.42 -23.84
CA TRP A 357 7.18 6.66 -24.68
C TRP A 357 6.87 6.88 -26.15
N LYS A 358 7.81 7.47 -26.88
CA LYS A 358 7.77 7.71 -28.32
C LYS A 358 8.71 6.72 -29.02
N PRO A 359 8.21 5.65 -29.66
CA PRO A 359 9.05 4.72 -30.41
C PRO A 359 9.69 5.42 -31.62
N THR A 360 10.87 4.96 -32.05
CA THR A 360 11.50 5.49 -33.28
C THR A 360 10.70 5.14 -34.53
N ASN A 361 10.06 3.96 -34.57
CA ASN A 361 9.19 3.59 -35.67
C ASN A 361 7.92 4.45 -35.63
N PRO A 362 7.68 5.32 -36.64
CA PRO A 362 6.57 6.26 -36.60
C PRO A 362 5.20 5.59 -36.76
N GLU A 363 5.14 4.29 -37.11
CA GLU A 363 3.92 3.47 -37.14
C GLU A 363 3.55 2.87 -35.79
N GLU A 364 4.48 2.81 -34.84
CA GLU A 364 4.22 2.25 -33.54
C GLU A 364 3.43 3.23 -32.67
N LYS A 365 2.57 2.67 -31.82
CA LYS A 365 1.73 3.45 -30.93
C LYS A 365 2.58 4.10 -29.85
N ILE A 366 2.31 5.38 -29.63
CA ILE A 366 2.86 6.11 -28.49
C ILE A 366 2.20 5.61 -27.22
N THR A 367 3.00 5.23 -26.23
CA THR A 367 2.51 4.74 -24.94
C THR A 367 2.53 5.88 -23.91
N ARG A 368 1.43 6.02 -23.17
CA ARG A 368 1.25 7.05 -22.14
C ARG A 368 0.85 6.38 -20.84
N VAL A 369 1.54 6.66 -19.75
CA VAL A 369 1.29 6.04 -18.43
C VAL A 369 1.25 7.13 -17.38
N LEU A 370 0.13 7.23 -16.65
CA LEU A 370 -0.03 8.17 -15.55
C LEU A 370 0.26 7.47 -14.22
N PHE A 371 1.21 8.00 -13.46
CA PHE A 371 1.47 7.65 -12.07
C PHE A 371 0.95 8.78 -11.17
N PRO A 372 -0.25 8.62 -10.57
CA PRO A 372 -0.85 9.68 -9.77
C PRO A 372 -0.16 9.89 -8.41
N GLY A 373 0.54 8.87 -7.89
CA GLY A 373 0.97 8.84 -6.49
C GLY A 373 -0.23 8.96 -5.54
N ASN A 374 -0.02 9.53 -4.36
CA ASN A 374 -1.11 9.86 -3.42
C ASN A 374 -1.71 11.25 -3.68
N CYS A 375 -1.48 11.82 -4.87
CA CYS A 375 -1.91 13.16 -5.22
C CYS A 375 -3.45 13.27 -5.21
N PRO A 376 -4.05 14.26 -4.51
CA PRO A 376 -5.49 14.47 -4.52
C PRO A 376 -6.04 14.68 -5.93
N GLN A 377 -7.25 14.18 -6.19
CA GLN A 377 -7.86 14.21 -7.53
C GLN A 377 -7.89 15.60 -8.17
N HIS A 378 -8.19 16.65 -7.40
CA HIS A 378 -8.25 18.01 -7.93
C HIS A 378 -6.89 18.51 -8.43
N LYS A 379 -5.78 18.11 -7.80
CA LYS A 379 -4.41 18.40 -8.25
C LYS A 379 -4.05 17.64 -9.51
N ILE A 380 -4.47 16.38 -9.62
CA ILE A 380 -4.27 15.58 -10.84
C ILE A 380 -4.97 16.27 -12.02
N ILE A 381 -6.23 16.68 -11.86
CA ILE A 381 -6.99 17.38 -12.90
C ILE A 381 -6.32 18.71 -13.26
N GLU A 382 -5.93 19.51 -12.27
CA GLU A 382 -5.21 20.79 -12.49
C GLU A 382 -3.93 20.58 -13.31
N GLY A 383 -3.17 19.52 -13.01
CA GLY A 383 -1.96 19.18 -13.75
C GLY A 383 -2.24 18.69 -15.18
N LEU A 384 -3.27 17.86 -15.37
CA LEU A 384 -3.67 17.38 -16.70
C LEU A 384 -4.10 18.52 -17.63
N GLU A 385 -4.73 19.58 -17.09
CA GLU A 385 -5.07 20.78 -17.84
C GLU A 385 -3.84 21.48 -18.45
N LYS A 386 -2.65 21.29 -17.87
CA LYS A 386 -1.39 21.87 -18.37
C LYS A 386 -0.76 21.09 -19.53
N VAL A 387 -1.19 19.86 -19.78
CA VAL A 387 -0.70 19.04 -20.90
C VAL A 387 -1.72 18.90 -22.02
N LYS A 388 -2.99 19.30 -21.81
CA LYS A 388 -4.07 19.15 -22.81
C LYS A 388 -3.80 19.81 -24.17
N SER A 389 -2.97 20.86 -24.20
CA SER A 389 -2.64 21.60 -25.42
C SER A 389 -1.68 20.83 -26.32
N LEU A 390 -0.90 19.90 -25.76
CA LEU A 390 0.05 19.09 -26.49
C LEU A 390 -0.70 18.12 -27.41
N GLU A 391 -0.32 18.08 -28.68
CA GLU A 391 -1.03 17.34 -29.72
C GLU A 391 -1.21 15.86 -29.36
N ILE A 392 -0.18 15.26 -28.75
CA ILE A 392 -0.18 13.89 -28.27
C ILE A 392 -1.31 13.54 -27.30
N PHE A 393 -1.87 14.50 -26.56
CA PHE A 393 -2.96 14.27 -25.61
C PHE A 393 -4.34 14.60 -26.18
N LYS A 394 -4.42 15.15 -27.39
CA LYS A 394 -5.70 15.37 -28.11
C LYS A 394 -6.26 14.10 -28.74
N HIS A 395 -5.42 13.06 -28.89
CA HIS A 395 -5.79 11.78 -29.49
C HIS A 395 -5.93 10.69 -28.41
N SER A 396 -6.98 9.88 -28.47
CA SER A 396 -7.15 8.74 -27.55
C SER A 396 -6.10 7.65 -27.79
N SER A 397 -5.60 7.52 -29.02
CA SER A 397 -4.43 6.73 -29.42
C SER A 397 -3.81 7.38 -30.65
N CYS A 398 -2.48 7.43 -30.74
CA CYS A 398 -1.77 8.01 -31.88
C CYS A 398 -0.41 7.33 -32.09
N THR A 399 0.11 7.46 -33.31
CA THR A 399 1.47 7.11 -33.70
C THR A 399 2.28 8.37 -34.01
N GLY A 400 3.58 8.22 -34.26
CA GLY A 400 4.42 9.34 -34.73
C GLY A 400 3.90 9.95 -36.04
N LYS A 401 3.41 9.13 -36.98
CA LYS A 401 2.84 9.62 -38.24
C LYS A 401 1.55 10.42 -38.05
N ASP A 402 0.72 10.07 -37.08
CA ASP A 402 -0.54 10.78 -36.83
C ASP A 402 -0.29 12.20 -36.31
N LEU A 403 0.78 12.39 -35.54
CA LEU A 403 1.17 13.71 -35.02
C LEU A 403 1.79 14.64 -36.08
N LEU A 404 2.26 14.09 -37.21
CA LEU A 404 2.82 14.87 -38.32
C LEU A 404 1.75 15.36 -39.31
N LYS A 405 0.53 14.83 -39.26
CA LYS A 405 -0.55 15.26 -40.14
C LYS A 405 -1.17 16.55 -39.59
N PRO A 406 -1.30 17.63 -40.38
CA PRO A 406 -2.07 18.80 -39.95
C PRO A 406 -3.51 18.37 -39.66
N VAL A 407 -4.04 18.78 -38.51
CA VAL A 407 -5.37 18.40 -38.03
C VAL A 407 -6.46 18.96 -38.97
N SER A 408 -6.79 18.23 -40.04
CA SER A 408 -7.97 18.53 -40.85
C SER A 408 -9.20 17.88 -40.21
N GLY A 409 -9.96 18.66 -39.45
CA GLY A 409 -11.39 18.47 -39.17
C GLY A 409 -11.80 17.14 -38.53
N ALA A 410 -12.24 17.19 -37.28
CA ALA A 410 -12.95 16.11 -36.60
C ALA A 410 -14.13 15.57 -37.46
N LYS A 411 -13.93 14.42 -38.10
CA LYS A 411 -15.05 13.63 -38.64
C LYS A 411 -15.76 12.96 -37.46
N LYS A 412 -16.92 13.51 -37.11
CA LYS A 412 -17.91 12.87 -36.23
C LYS A 412 -18.15 11.43 -36.68
N ALA A 413 -17.98 10.51 -35.75
CA ALA A 413 -18.31 9.10 -35.92
C ALA A 413 -19.84 8.89 -36.02
N GLY A 414 -20.23 8.05 -36.98
CA GLY A 414 -21.33 7.08 -36.91
C GLY A 414 -22.74 7.58 -36.56
N ALA A 415 -23.58 7.76 -37.58
CA ALA A 415 -25.03 7.59 -37.44
C ALA A 415 -25.40 6.14 -37.79
N PRO A 416 -26.21 5.41 -36.99
CA PRO A 416 -26.86 4.21 -37.47
C PRO A 416 -28.12 4.58 -38.26
N ALA A 417 -28.40 3.79 -39.29
CA ALA A 417 -29.60 3.91 -40.11
C ALA A 417 -30.85 3.51 -39.31
N SER A 418 -31.88 4.37 -39.30
CA SER A 418 -33.27 3.91 -39.31
C SER A 418 -34.14 4.90 -40.09
N ARG A 419 -34.70 4.37 -41.18
CA ARG A 419 -35.83 4.93 -41.92
C ARG A 419 -37.07 4.53 -41.14
N VAL A 420 -37.97 5.47 -40.81
CA VAL A 420 -39.42 5.42 -41.09
C VAL A 420 -40.02 6.79 -40.73
N SER A 421 -40.80 7.29 -41.69
CA SER A 421 -41.67 8.47 -41.74
C SER A 421 -42.64 8.64 -40.57
N ALA A 422 -42.90 9.89 -40.15
CA ALA A 422 -44.27 10.37 -39.90
C ALA A 422 -44.35 11.90 -39.80
N THR A 423 -45.31 12.43 -40.54
CA THR A 423 -45.70 13.82 -40.73
C THR A 423 -46.59 14.30 -39.58
N LYS A 424 -46.39 15.56 -39.16
CA LYS A 424 -47.35 16.55 -38.61
C LYS A 424 -48.44 16.15 -37.58
N SER A 425 -48.49 17.06 -36.58
CA SER A 425 -49.67 17.73 -35.99
C SER A 425 -50.26 17.25 -34.64
N ALA A 426 -50.13 18.20 -33.69
CA ALA A 426 -51.15 18.77 -32.80
C ALA A 426 -51.87 17.96 -31.69
N THR A 427 -52.10 18.71 -30.61
CA THR A 427 -53.15 18.61 -29.56
C THR A 427 -52.97 17.66 -28.36
N ARG A 428 -52.75 18.29 -27.19
CA ARG A 428 -53.26 17.89 -25.84
C ARG A 428 -54.82 17.98 -25.82
N PRO A 429 -55.57 17.58 -24.75
CA PRO A 429 -55.24 16.84 -23.52
C PRO A 429 -56.29 15.77 -23.07
N ALA A 430 -56.00 15.09 -21.95
CA ALA A 430 -56.90 14.59 -20.88
C ALA A 430 -58.01 13.54 -21.17
N SER A 431 -57.93 12.39 -20.49
CA SER A 431 -58.91 11.89 -19.49
C SER A 431 -58.70 10.40 -19.17
N ALA A 432 -58.79 10.06 -17.88
CA ALA A 432 -58.85 8.70 -17.34
C ALA A 432 -60.30 8.14 -17.49
N PRO A 433 -60.78 7.05 -16.84
CA PRO A 433 -60.14 5.96 -16.05
C PRO A 433 -60.78 4.55 -16.35
N VAL A 434 -60.63 3.56 -15.44
CA VAL A 434 -61.59 2.43 -15.16
C VAL A 434 -61.44 1.17 -16.07
N LYS A 435 -61.40 -0.11 -15.64
CA LYS A 435 -61.58 -0.86 -14.37
C LYS A 435 -60.99 -2.29 -14.48
N LYS A 436 -60.57 -2.81 -13.32
CA LYS A 436 -60.74 -4.16 -12.68
C LYS A 436 -60.93 -5.42 -13.55
N GLU A 437 -60.18 -6.48 -13.21
CA GLU A 437 -60.59 -7.62 -12.34
C GLU A 437 -59.35 -8.48 -12.00
N VAL A 438 -58.96 -8.71 -10.72
CA VAL A 438 -59.42 -9.75 -9.74
C VAL A 438 -59.05 -11.16 -10.26
N ARG A 439 -58.23 -12.02 -9.62
CA ARG A 439 -58.20 -12.55 -8.24
C ARG A 439 -56.92 -13.39 -8.05
N LYS A 440 -56.00 -13.05 -7.14
CA LYS A 440 -55.69 -13.66 -5.82
C LYS A 440 -55.61 -15.21 -5.71
N SER A 441 -54.42 -15.63 -5.24
CA SER A 441 -53.99 -16.90 -4.63
C SER A 441 -54.83 -17.32 -3.39
N PRO A 442 -54.64 -18.54 -2.81
CA PRO A 442 -53.70 -18.68 -1.67
C PRO A 442 -53.07 -20.08 -1.37
N THR A 443 -51.82 -20.05 -0.91
CA THR A 443 -51.22 -20.59 0.35
C THR A 443 -51.72 -21.90 1.02
N ARG A 444 -50.80 -22.86 1.34
CA ARG A 444 -50.29 -23.24 2.70
C ARG A 444 -49.57 -24.63 2.76
N THR A 445 -48.59 -24.71 3.66
CA THR A 445 -47.66 -25.78 4.13
C THR A 445 -48.35 -26.85 5.02
N PRO A 446 -47.73 -27.84 5.76
CA PRO A 446 -46.31 -28.24 6.01
C PRO A 446 -46.00 -29.79 6.18
N THR A 447 -44.73 -30.09 6.57
CA THR A 447 -44.23 -31.11 7.55
C THR A 447 -43.68 -32.53 7.19
N LYS A 448 -42.42 -32.75 7.66
CA LYS A 448 -41.81 -33.88 8.45
C LYS A 448 -41.05 -35.07 7.78
N THR A 449 -39.83 -35.25 8.32
CA THR A 449 -38.81 -36.34 8.35
C THR A 449 -39.33 -37.68 8.95
N PRO A 450 -38.65 -38.88 8.91
CA PRO A 450 -37.23 -39.10 9.30
C PRO A 450 -36.41 -40.35 8.79
N THR A 451 -35.13 -40.39 9.23
CA THR A 451 -34.25 -41.53 9.64
C THR A 451 -33.41 -42.39 8.65
N THR A 452 -32.13 -42.59 9.06
CA THR A 452 -31.01 -43.42 8.56
C THR A 452 -31.10 -44.88 9.09
N PRO A 453 -30.34 -45.91 8.62
CA PRO A 453 -28.90 -46.13 8.98
C PRO A 453 -27.96 -46.93 8.00
N ARG A 454 -26.67 -46.57 8.03
CA ARG A 454 -25.41 -47.37 8.14
C ARG A 454 -25.19 -48.71 7.38
N SER A 455 -24.10 -48.82 6.60
CA SER A 455 -23.04 -49.89 6.65
C SER A 455 -22.02 -49.80 5.50
N SER A 456 -20.80 -50.29 5.75
CA SER A 456 -19.56 -50.22 4.96
C SER A 456 -19.19 -51.59 4.31
N PRO A 457 -17.93 -51.84 3.87
CA PRO A 457 -17.38 -51.79 2.50
C PRO A 457 -17.06 -53.20 1.89
N PRO A 458 -16.40 -53.29 0.71
CA PRO A 458 -15.27 -54.23 0.64
C PRO A 458 -14.02 -53.79 -0.17
N LYS A 459 -12.86 -54.29 0.29
CA LYS A 459 -11.56 -54.46 -0.42
C LYS A 459 -11.69 -55.64 -1.42
N THR A 460 -10.95 -55.85 -2.51
CA THR A 460 -9.49 -56.15 -2.71
C THR A 460 -9.29 -56.34 -4.24
N SER A 461 -8.18 -55.94 -4.89
CA SER A 461 -7.03 -56.84 -5.17
C SER A 461 -5.98 -56.12 -6.07
N LYS A 462 -4.70 -56.41 -5.81
CA LYS A 462 -3.46 -56.17 -6.61
C LYS A 462 -2.94 -57.56 -7.07
N PRO A 463 -1.78 -57.76 -7.75
CA PRO A 463 -0.79 -56.84 -8.37
C PRO A 463 -0.34 -57.29 -9.80
N ASP A 464 0.60 -56.58 -10.46
CA ASP A 464 1.82 -57.27 -10.93
C ASP A 464 3.03 -56.38 -11.34
N SER A 465 4.18 -56.84 -10.85
CA SER A 465 5.57 -56.80 -11.35
C SER A 465 6.39 -55.53 -11.66
N VAL A 466 7.60 -55.58 -11.07
CA VAL A 466 8.79 -54.73 -11.04
C VAL A 466 9.74 -55.01 -12.23
N LYS A 467 10.55 -54.03 -12.66
CA LYS A 467 11.98 -54.27 -13.03
C LYS A 467 12.88 -53.03 -12.81
N LYS A 468 13.93 -53.23 -12.01
CA LYS A 468 15.03 -52.32 -11.64
C LYS A 468 16.19 -52.41 -12.64
N ILE A 469 17.00 -51.34 -12.70
CA ILE A 469 18.34 -51.29 -13.32
C ILE A 469 19.39 -51.25 -12.17
N PRO A 470 20.52 -51.98 -12.23
CA PRO A 470 21.52 -52.02 -11.15
C PRO A 470 22.70 -51.06 -11.36
N ALA A 471 23.27 -50.59 -10.25
CA ALA A 471 24.52 -49.85 -10.14
C ALA A 471 25.72 -50.78 -9.88
N LYS A 472 26.90 -50.44 -10.40
CA LYS A 472 28.20 -51.11 -10.13
C LYS A 472 28.98 -50.36 -9.02
N PRO A 473 29.76 -51.07 -8.18
CA PRO A 473 30.54 -50.49 -7.09
C PRO A 473 31.98 -50.11 -7.48
N LYS A 474 32.57 -49.24 -6.65
CA LYS A 474 33.98 -48.82 -6.61
C LYS A 474 34.85 -49.92 -5.96
N ASP A 475 36.07 -50.08 -6.46
CA ASP A 475 37.15 -50.77 -5.76
C ASP A 475 38.33 -49.83 -5.51
N THR A 476 38.86 -49.94 -4.29
CA THR A 476 40.10 -49.37 -3.76
C THR A 476 41.33 -50.13 -4.26
N ARG A 477 42.34 -49.39 -4.73
CA ARG A 477 43.73 -49.56 -4.34
C ARG A 477 44.52 -48.27 -4.57
#